data_AF-A3YHJ8-F1
#
_entry.id   AF-A3YHJ8-F1
#
_cell.length_a   1.000
_cell.length_b   1.000
_cell.length_c   1.000
_cell.angle_alpha   90.00
_cell.angle_beta   90.00
_cell.angle_gamma   90.00
#
_symmetry.space_group_name_H-M   'P 1'
#
loop_
_entity.id
_entity.type
_entity.pdbx_description
1 polymer ?
#
loop_
_entity_poly.entity_id
_entity_poly.type
_entity_poly.pdbx_seq_one_letter_code
_entity_poly.pdbx_strand_id
1 'polypeptide(L)'
;MDPIKLTDDYFVLPQIAELDVAELASLGFDIIVNNRPDNESEGQPLSADLAQKSADLGVEYVYNPIDLSKLSQTNLDVQQEVLSSGKKVLAFCRTGTRSSVLWVLNNQVEYGFDALVEKVSGKGFDLARCLPAMEPFRKA
;
A
#
# COMPACT_ATOMS: atom_id res chain seq x y z
N MET A 1 -13.66 8.88 -3.24
CA MET A 1 -12.38 9.31 -2.63
C MET A 1 -11.35 9.50 -3.75
N ASP A 2 -10.31 10.35 -3.61
CA ASP A 2 -9.30 10.55 -4.69
C ASP A 2 -7.96 9.83 -4.35
N PRO A 3 -7.63 8.71 -5.00
CA PRO A 3 -6.41 7.95 -4.74
C PRO A 3 -5.14 8.73 -5.08
N ILE A 4 -4.18 8.75 -4.16
CA ILE A 4 -2.92 9.48 -4.36
C ILE A 4 -2.00 8.66 -5.26
N LYS A 5 -1.81 9.15 -6.48
CA LYS A 5 -0.97 8.53 -7.50
C LYS A 5 0.52 8.62 -7.16
N LEU A 6 1.21 7.49 -6.97
CA LEU A 6 2.67 7.43 -6.85
C LEU A 6 3.34 7.14 -8.20
N THR A 7 2.79 6.23 -8.99
CA THR A 7 3.17 5.92 -10.40
C THR A 7 1.92 5.82 -11.27
N ASP A 8 2.07 5.52 -12.56
CA ASP A 8 0.92 5.36 -13.48
C ASP A 8 -0.06 4.28 -13.06
N ASP A 9 0.45 3.24 -12.42
CA ASP A 9 -0.24 2.02 -12.02
C ASP A 9 -0.33 1.81 -10.50
N TYR A 10 0.36 2.60 -9.67
CA TYR A 10 0.32 2.45 -8.21
C TYR A 10 -0.19 3.68 -7.48
N PHE A 11 -1.23 3.46 -6.67
CA PHE A 11 -1.95 4.49 -5.93
C PHE A 11 -2.03 4.13 -4.46
N VAL A 12 -2.09 5.15 -3.60
CA VAL A 12 -2.17 4.98 -2.15
C VAL A 12 -3.36 5.73 -1.57
N LEU A 13 -4.01 5.11 -0.60
CA LEU A 13 -5.02 5.76 0.25
C LEU A 13 -4.76 5.52 1.76
N PRO A 14 -5.29 6.39 2.63
CA PRO A 14 -5.61 6.05 4.01
C PRO A 14 -6.65 4.92 4.10
N GLN A 15 -7.15 4.64 5.30
CA GLN A 15 -8.16 3.60 5.52
C GLN A 15 -9.35 3.76 4.57
N ILE A 16 -9.73 2.66 3.92
CA ILE A 16 -10.94 2.55 3.09
C ILE A 16 -12.07 1.87 3.87
N ALA A 17 -13.31 2.16 3.52
CA ALA A 17 -14.51 1.44 3.97
C ALA A 17 -14.96 0.43 2.90
N GLU A 18 -15.85 -0.49 3.29
CA GLU A 18 -16.46 -1.45 2.34
C GLU A 18 -17.22 -0.74 1.20
N LEU A 19 -17.83 0.41 1.49
CA LEU A 19 -18.54 1.22 0.48
C LEU A 19 -17.59 1.81 -0.57
N ASP A 20 -16.34 2.07 -0.21
CA ASP A 20 -15.34 2.63 -1.14
C ASP A 20 -14.90 1.61 -2.18
N VAL A 21 -14.99 0.30 -1.88
CA VAL A 21 -14.52 -0.78 -2.78
C VAL A 21 -15.27 -0.74 -4.13
N ALA A 22 -16.56 -0.38 -4.12
CA ALA A 22 -17.34 -0.22 -5.35
C ALA A 22 -16.86 0.96 -6.21
N GLU A 23 -16.54 2.08 -5.57
CA GLU A 23 -15.96 3.24 -6.26
C GLU A 23 -14.60 2.88 -6.85
N LEU A 24 -13.74 2.20 -6.09
CA LEU A 24 -12.42 1.76 -6.54
C LEU A 24 -12.50 0.81 -7.75
N ALA A 25 -13.42 -0.16 -7.71
CA ALA A 25 -13.68 -1.02 -8.88
C ALA A 25 -14.11 -0.20 -10.11
N SER A 26 -14.99 0.80 -9.93
CA SER A 26 -15.44 1.68 -11.02
C SER A 26 -14.34 2.57 -11.58
N LEU A 27 -13.33 2.91 -10.77
CA LEU A 27 -12.11 3.62 -11.19
C LEU A 27 -11.10 2.70 -11.91
N GLY A 28 -11.44 1.42 -12.09
CA GLY A 28 -10.65 0.44 -12.83
C GLY A 28 -9.44 -0.08 -12.07
N PHE A 29 -9.46 -0.09 -10.73
CA PHE A 29 -8.44 -0.78 -9.96
C PHE A 29 -8.63 -2.29 -10.06
N ASP A 30 -7.56 -2.99 -10.44
CA ASP A 30 -7.54 -4.44 -10.59
C ASP A 30 -7.16 -5.14 -9.27
N ILE A 31 -6.31 -4.51 -8.46
CA ILE A 31 -5.81 -5.04 -7.18
C ILE A 31 -5.98 -4.00 -6.08
N ILE A 32 -6.50 -4.43 -4.92
CA ILE A 32 -6.46 -3.72 -3.65
C ILE A 32 -5.52 -4.44 -2.68
N VAL A 33 -4.50 -3.74 -2.19
CA VAL A 33 -3.56 -4.25 -1.18
C VAL A 33 -3.84 -3.61 0.18
N ASN A 34 -4.16 -4.44 1.16
CA ASN A 34 -4.32 -4.01 2.55
C ASN A 34 -3.02 -4.25 3.34
N ASN A 35 -2.34 -3.16 3.69
CA ASN A 35 -1.14 -3.17 4.52
C ASN A 35 -1.40 -2.87 6.01
N ARG A 36 -2.67 -2.89 6.45
CA ARG A 36 -3.08 -2.65 7.83
C ARG A 36 -3.53 -3.96 8.49
N PRO A 37 -2.90 -4.39 9.59
CA PRO A 37 -3.40 -5.50 10.41
C PRO A 37 -4.82 -5.24 10.90
N ASP A 38 -5.64 -6.27 10.97
CA ASP A 38 -6.96 -6.21 11.61
C ASP A 38 -6.86 -5.82 13.10
N ASN A 39 -7.93 -5.20 13.61
CA ASN A 39 -8.08 -4.79 15.00
C ASN A 39 -7.03 -3.76 15.49
N GLU A 40 -6.45 -2.95 14.60
CA GLU A 40 -5.56 -1.85 14.98
C GLU A 40 -6.33 -0.67 15.60
N SER A 41 -7.61 -0.49 15.27
CA SER A 41 -8.49 0.48 15.94
C SER A 41 -9.94 0.02 16.01
N GLU A 42 -10.69 0.57 16.96
CA GLU A 42 -12.15 0.45 16.97
C GLU A 42 -12.76 0.99 15.67
N GLY A 43 -13.80 0.32 15.17
CA GLY A 43 -14.48 0.68 13.92
C GLY A 43 -13.66 0.43 12.65
N GLN A 44 -12.48 -0.21 12.73
CA GLN A 44 -11.75 -0.66 11.55
C GLN A 44 -12.54 -1.79 10.84
N PRO A 45 -12.82 -1.67 9.53
CA PRO A 45 -13.35 -2.79 8.75
C PRO A 45 -12.38 -3.98 8.77
N LEU A 46 -12.90 -5.19 8.93
CA LEU A 46 -12.06 -6.38 8.88
C LEU A 46 -11.61 -6.63 7.44
N SER A 47 -10.37 -7.11 7.31
CA SER A 47 -9.79 -7.49 6.03
C SER A 47 -10.66 -8.50 5.29
N ALA A 48 -11.32 -9.42 6.00
CA ALA A 48 -12.22 -10.42 5.42
C ALA A 48 -13.43 -9.78 4.73
N ASP A 49 -14.01 -8.73 5.31
CA ASP A 49 -15.18 -8.05 4.74
C ASP A 49 -14.80 -7.28 3.47
N LEU A 50 -13.65 -6.59 3.51
CA LEU A 50 -13.08 -5.92 2.34
C LEU A 50 -12.70 -6.91 1.23
N ALA A 51 -12.15 -8.07 1.59
CA ALA A 51 -11.81 -9.13 0.64
C ALA A 51 -13.06 -9.68 -0.05
N GLN A 52 -14.11 -9.99 0.72
CA GLN A 52 -15.38 -10.47 0.17
C GLN A 52 -15.98 -9.43 -0.78
N LYS A 53 -15.99 -8.15 -0.37
CA LYS A 53 -16.52 -7.07 -1.20
C LYS A 53 -15.73 -6.87 -2.50
N SER A 54 -14.40 -7.01 -2.44
CA SER A 54 -13.53 -6.93 -3.62
C SER A 54 -13.81 -8.10 -4.57
N ALA A 55 -13.95 -9.32 -4.04
CA ALA A 55 -14.26 -10.51 -4.82
C ALA A 55 -15.62 -10.39 -5.54
N ASP A 56 -16.65 -9.87 -4.86
CA ASP A 56 -17.99 -9.64 -5.45
C ASP A 56 -17.95 -8.68 -6.66
N LEU A 57 -16.92 -7.83 -6.73
CA LEU A 57 -16.71 -6.83 -7.77
C LEU A 57 -15.62 -7.23 -8.79
N GLY A 58 -15.04 -8.43 -8.65
CA GLY A 58 -13.98 -8.91 -9.53
C GLY A 58 -12.62 -8.21 -9.32
N VAL A 59 -12.43 -7.56 -8.17
CA VAL A 59 -11.17 -6.92 -7.79
C VAL A 59 -10.35 -7.89 -6.94
N GLU A 60 -9.10 -8.11 -7.32
CA GLU A 60 -8.18 -8.95 -6.55
C GLU A 60 -7.83 -8.26 -5.23
N TYR A 61 -7.83 -9.00 -4.13
CA TYR A 61 -7.54 -8.46 -2.82
C TYR A 61 -6.34 -9.18 -2.19
N VAL A 62 -5.33 -8.40 -1.82
CA VAL A 62 -4.08 -8.88 -1.22
C VAL A 62 -3.97 -8.36 0.21
N TYR A 63 -3.95 -9.27 1.17
CA TYR A 63 -3.71 -8.93 2.57
C TYR A 63 -2.22 -9.10 2.92
N ASN A 64 -1.51 -7.98 3.08
CA ASN A 64 -0.09 -7.92 3.42
C ASN A 64 0.13 -7.02 4.66
N PRO A 65 -0.35 -7.42 5.84
CA PRO A 65 -0.38 -6.57 7.03
C PRO A 65 1.03 -6.21 7.50
N ILE A 66 1.29 -4.91 7.68
CA ILE A 66 2.62 -4.41 8.06
C ILE A 66 2.65 -3.88 9.49
N ASP A 67 3.54 -4.49 10.27
CA ASP A 67 4.14 -3.93 11.48
C ASP A 67 5.55 -3.46 11.11
N LEU A 68 5.77 -2.13 11.10
CA LEU A 68 7.07 -1.56 10.72
C LEU A 68 8.20 -2.00 11.63
N SER A 69 7.92 -2.36 12.90
CA SER A 69 8.96 -2.86 13.82
C SER A 69 9.44 -4.27 13.46
N LYS A 70 8.68 -4.98 12.62
CA LYS A 70 8.94 -6.36 12.18
C LYS A 70 8.90 -6.48 10.65
N LEU A 71 9.17 -5.37 9.95
CA LEU A 71 9.20 -5.36 8.50
C LEU A 71 10.16 -6.46 8.01
N SER A 72 9.73 -7.22 7.01
CA SER A 72 10.43 -8.42 6.55
C SER A 72 10.60 -8.42 5.03
N GLN A 73 11.54 -9.22 4.53
CA GLN A 73 11.71 -9.42 3.09
C GLN A 73 10.44 -10.01 2.46
N THR A 74 9.74 -10.92 3.15
CA THR A 74 8.46 -11.47 2.69
C THR A 74 7.41 -10.38 2.45
N ASN A 75 7.35 -9.34 3.29
CA ASN A 75 6.42 -8.22 3.06
C ASN A 75 6.76 -7.43 1.79
N LEU A 76 8.06 -7.25 1.52
CA LEU A 76 8.55 -6.59 0.31
C LEU A 76 8.26 -7.44 -0.94
N ASP A 77 8.49 -8.75 -0.85
CA ASP A 77 8.26 -9.69 -1.96
C ASP A 77 6.79 -9.73 -2.37
N VAL A 78 5.86 -9.82 -1.42
CA VAL A 78 4.41 -9.76 -1.69
C VAL A 78 4.03 -8.44 -2.38
N GLN A 79 4.59 -7.32 -1.92
CA GLN A 79 4.31 -6.03 -2.55
C GLN A 79 4.95 -5.94 -3.95
N GLN A 80 6.12 -6.54 -4.15
CA GLN A 80 6.82 -6.54 -5.43
C GLN A 80 6.06 -7.37 -6.49
N GLU A 81 5.46 -8.48 -6.09
CA GLU A 81 4.62 -9.30 -6.97
C GLU A 81 3.46 -8.48 -7.54
N VAL A 82 2.77 -7.73 -6.67
CA VAL A 82 1.68 -6.83 -7.08
C VAL A 82 2.17 -5.73 -8.01
N LEU A 83 3.31 -5.09 -7.70
CA LEU A 83 3.91 -4.05 -8.55
C LEU A 83 4.33 -4.58 -9.93
N SER A 84 4.76 -5.83 -10.01
CA SER A 84 5.24 -6.45 -11.24
C SER A 84 4.11 -7.00 -12.13
N SER A 85 2.86 -6.94 -11.66
CA SER A 85 1.71 -7.52 -12.36
C SER A 85 1.28 -6.73 -13.60
N GLY A 86 1.72 -5.48 -13.76
CA GLY A 86 1.28 -4.57 -14.83
C GLY A 86 -0.18 -4.12 -14.70
N LYS A 87 -0.82 -4.41 -13.57
CA LYS A 87 -2.20 -4.05 -13.24
C LYS A 87 -2.26 -2.72 -12.49
N LYS A 88 -3.45 -2.09 -12.47
CA LYS A 88 -3.68 -0.88 -11.67
C LYS A 88 -3.95 -1.25 -10.21
N VAL A 89 -3.07 -0.80 -9.32
CA VAL A 89 -3.00 -1.18 -7.91
C VAL A 89 -3.39 0.00 -7.02
N LEU A 90 -4.28 -0.26 -6.07
CA LEU A 90 -4.46 0.58 -4.89
C LEU A 90 -3.87 -0.14 -3.68
N ALA A 91 -3.00 0.52 -2.92
CA ALA A 91 -2.57 0.04 -1.62
C ALA A 91 -3.02 0.99 -0.51
N PHE A 92 -3.43 0.45 0.63
CA PHE A 92 -3.83 1.26 1.77
C PHE A 92 -3.32 0.70 3.09
N CYS A 93 -3.26 1.57 4.09
CA CYS A 93 -3.20 1.13 5.48
C CYS A 93 -4.05 2.08 6.33
N ARG A 94 -3.65 2.41 7.57
CA ARG A 94 -4.34 3.45 8.34
C ARG A 94 -4.21 4.85 7.70
N THR A 95 -2.99 5.23 7.33
CA THR A 95 -2.64 6.58 6.85
C THR A 95 -1.97 6.58 5.47
N GLY A 96 -1.87 5.43 4.81
CA GLY A 96 -1.10 5.26 3.55
C GLY A 96 0.42 5.16 3.72
N THR A 97 0.96 5.47 4.89
CA THR A 97 2.41 5.47 5.16
C THR A 97 3.08 4.11 4.93
N ARG A 98 2.50 3.00 5.44
CA ARG A 98 3.08 1.65 5.30
C ARG A 98 3.14 1.20 3.84
N SER A 99 2.08 1.43 3.08
CA SER A 99 2.01 1.15 1.65
C SER A 99 3.05 1.95 0.86
N SER A 100 3.30 3.19 1.28
CA SER A 100 4.32 4.04 0.68
C SER A 100 5.74 3.58 1.04
N VAL A 101 5.98 3.13 2.27
CA VAL A 101 7.26 2.53 2.69
C VAL A 101 7.61 1.33 1.80
N LEU A 102 6.68 0.39 1.62
CA LEU A 102 6.92 -0.79 0.77
C LEU A 102 7.19 -0.38 -0.68
N TRP A 103 6.44 0.59 -1.20
CA TRP A 103 6.64 1.11 -2.55
C TRP A 103 8.04 1.72 -2.73
N VAL A 104 8.50 2.56 -1.78
CA VAL A 104 9.86 3.13 -1.81
C VAL A 104 10.92 2.02 -1.80
N LEU A 105 10.81 1.06 -0.89
CA LEU A 105 11.81 -0.01 -0.74
C LEU A 105 11.89 -0.94 -1.95
N ASN A 106 10.78 -1.18 -2.64
CA ASN A 106 10.77 -2.01 -3.85
C ASN A 106 11.31 -1.29 -5.08
N ASN A 107 11.17 0.04 -5.14
CA ASN A 107 11.55 0.85 -6.30
C ASN A 107 12.91 1.57 -6.12
N GLN A 108 13.54 1.48 -4.96
CA GLN A 108 14.74 2.27 -4.60
C GLN A 108 15.95 2.09 -5.53
N VAL A 109 16.11 0.91 -6.15
CA VAL A 109 17.24 0.63 -7.06
C VAL A 109 17.07 1.38 -8.38
N GLU A 110 15.83 1.49 -8.86
CA GLU A 110 15.54 2.09 -10.15
C GLU A 110 15.49 3.62 -10.08
N TYR A 111 14.94 4.17 -8.99
CA TYR A 111 14.66 5.60 -8.89
C TYR A 111 15.46 6.33 -7.80
N GLY A 112 16.24 5.62 -6.99
CA GLY A 112 17.01 6.17 -5.87
C GLY A 112 16.16 6.39 -4.61
N PHE A 113 16.62 5.86 -3.48
CA PHE A 113 15.89 5.90 -2.20
C PHE A 113 15.47 7.32 -1.77
N ASP A 114 16.40 8.27 -1.72
CA ASP A 114 16.14 9.62 -1.22
C ASP A 114 15.13 10.38 -2.10
N ALA A 115 15.25 10.24 -3.42
CA ALA A 115 14.32 10.85 -4.37
C ALA A 115 12.90 10.28 -4.21
N LEU A 116 12.77 8.97 -3.96
CA LEU A 116 11.49 8.35 -3.69
C LEU A 116 10.87 8.79 -2.36
N VAL A 117 11.68 8.92 -1.30
CA VAL A 117 11.24 9.45 -0.01
C VAL A 117 10.73 10.89 -0.15
N GLU A 118 11.47 11.74 -0.86
CA GLU A 118 11.05 13.13 -1.14
C GLU A 118 9.74 13.17 -1.93
N LYS A 119 9.65 12.38 -3.01
CA LYS A 119 8.43 12.28 -3.85
C LYS A 119 7.20 11.88 -3.04
N VAL A 120 7.33 10.87 -2.17
CA VAL A 120 6.23 10.38 -1.34
C VAL A 120 5.85 11.40 -0.26
N SER A 121 6.84 12.02 0.36
CA SER A 121 6.62 13.06 1.38
C SER A 121 5.92 14.28 0.78
N GLY A 122 6.31 14.71 -0.43
CA GLY A 122 5.65 15.79 -1.17
C GLY A 122 4.20 15.49 -1.58
N LYS A 123 3.77 14.22 -1.52
CA LYS A 123 2.39 13.78 -1.74
C LYS A 123 1.58 13.62 -0.45
N GLY A 124 2.14 14.00 0.70
CA GLY A 124 1.45 14.03 1.99
C GLY A 124 1.68 12.79 2.87
N PHE A 125 2.57 11.88 2.50
CA PHE A 125 2.94 10.72 3.32
C PHE A 125 4.31 10.94 3.95
N ASP A 126 4.34 11.50 5.16
CA ASP A 126 5.59 11.69 5.90
C ASP A 126 6.20 10.34 6.33
N LEU A 127 7.40 10.05 5.82
CA LEU A 127 8.14 8.83 6.10
C LEU A 127 9.23 8.99 7.16
N ALA A 128 9.44 10.19 7.72
CA ALA A 128 10.57 10.47 8.63
C ALA A 128 10.63 9.50 9.81
N ARG A 129 9.48 9.14 10.37
CA ARG A 129 9.37 8.18 11.48
C ARG A 129 9.55 6.72 11.07
N CYS A 130 9.52 6.43 9.78
CA CYS A 130 9.66 5.09 9.22
C CYS A 130 11.09 4.79 8.76
N LEU A 131 11.94 5.80 8.57
CA LEU A 131 13.32 5.62 8.11
C LEU A 131 14.11 4.58 8.92
N PRO A 132 14.05 4.52 10.26
CA PRO A 132 14.77 3.49 11.01
C PRO A 132 14.35 2.05 10.67
N ALA A 133 13.07 1.84 10.33
CA ALA A 133 12.56 0.52 9.92
C ALA A 133 12.95 0.17 8.48
N MET A 134 13.25 1.17 7.65
CA MET A 134 13.63 1.01 6.24
C MET A 134 15.12 0.70 6.07
N GLU A 135 15.97 1.17 6.99
CA GLU A 135 17.43 1.06 6.89
C GLU A 135 17.95 -0.37 6.65
N PRO A 136 17.44 -1.43 7.30
CA PRO A 136 17.90 -2.80 7.03
C PRO A 136 17.63 -3.29 5.59
N PHE A 137 16.71 -2.64 4.88
CA PHE A 137 16.29 -2.97 3.53
C PHE A 137 16.81 -1.98 2.48
N ARG A 138 17.61 -0.99 2.88
CA ARG A 138 18.23 -0.08 1.92
C ARG A 138 19.21 -0.84 1.03
N LYS A 139 19.10 -0.60 -0.27
CA LYS A 139 20.02 -1.11 -1.29
C LYS A 139 20.98 0.01 -1.68
N ALA A 140 22.24 -0.36 -1.89
CA ALA A 140 23.32 0.56 -2.25
C ALA A 140 23.17 1.10 -3.67
#